data_AF-M7TS68-F1
#
_entry.id   AF-M7TS68-F1
#
_cell.length_a   1.000
_cell.length_b   1.000
_cell.length_c   1.000
_cell.angle_alpha   90.00
_cell.angle_beta   90.00
_cell.angle_gamma   90.00
#
_symmetry.space_group_name_H-M   'P 1'
#
loop_
_entity.id
_entity.type
_entity.pdbx_description
1 polymer ?
#
loop_
_entity_poly.entity_id
_entity_poly.type
_entity_poly.pdbx_seq_one_letter_code
_entity_poly.pdbx_strand_id
1 'polypeptide(L)'
;MATEFTKFPDLPLELRRKIWGFCATQGRVMELDCPNRRILDMQCVMGWSSHANALQPAFSLACREAREAALWEGGYLSNLYKLWEAKGFEQEPTWYDPFVLENPWFCPKEDTVHLNWDEDHADFCQITDCDNPIPILIAYAKVARGGSFMAGLVQPFEKEYTYFGGHPWSKNLGKNLSLIENLNDFKVCLSVITIHATAKQAVNARLFGSLATPVQLVETSDRETIRRMYELWFTTFFHDVKLKDSEPEELFEEMILTPDDFEARICRWQEEVERLWLWHKWIAKYKEGTLDEIDSPRSVWTGPDFDCLGRLVTGLHPENIWLPKHDFNKSHPWVQAIVDGMPRFHPVIMFRFCEAKCHTQGVLPLDYPEADKDHDFNYYAGRDVTYLDPYKDVFIRCPAYHMNAQHY
;
A
#
# COMPACT_ATOMS: atom_id res chain seq x y z
N MET A 1 -11.63 -35.66 -5.85
CA MET A 1 -10.87 -35.04 -4.74
C MET A 1 -11.57 -35.43 -3.45
N ALA A 2 -10.83 -35.93 -2.44
CA ALA A 2 -11.43 -36.27 -1.15
C ALA A 2 -11.96 -35.00 -0.51
N THR A 3 -13.28 -34.92 -0.31
CA THR A 3 -13.98 -33.72 0.19
C THR A 3 -13.96 -33.61 1.72
N GLU A 4 -13.49 -34.62 2.44
CA GLU A 4 -13.41 -34.62 3.90
C GLU A 4 -12.13 -35.32 4.38
N PHE A 5 -11.32 -34.61 5.17
CA PHE A 5 -10.16 -35.18 5.85
C PHE A 5 -10.60 -35.73 7.21
N THR A 6 -11.28 -36.88 7.20
CA THR A 6 -11.90 -37.51 8.39
C THR A 6 -10.89 -37.90 9.48
N LYS A 7 -9.59 -37.91 9.17
CA LYS A 7 -8.50 -38.21 10.10
C LYS A 7 -7.96 -37.02 10.87
N PHE A 8 -8.39 -35.79 10.56
CA PHE A 8 -7.94 -34.61 11.28
C PHE A 8 -8.15 -34.72 12.80
N PRO A 9 -9.36 -35.08 13.30
CA PRO A 9 -9.63 -35.11 14.73
C PRO A 9 -8.84 -36.19 15.49
N ASP A 10 -8.43 -37.25 14.77
CA ASP A 10 -7.65 -38.37 15.32
C ASP A 10 -6.17 -37.98 15.56
N LEU A 11 -5.71 -36.85 15.01
CA LEU A 11 -4.33 -36.39 15.19
C LEU A 11 -4.08 -35.86 16.61
N PRO A 12 -2.89 -36.10 17.18
CA PRO A 12 -2.44 -35.42 18.39
C PRO A 12 -2.60 -33.91 18.30
N LEU A 13 -2.95 -33.27 19.42
CA LEU A 13 -3.21 -31.83 19.51
C LEU A 13 -2.07 -30.99 18.93
N GLU A 14 -0.82 -31.40 19.15
CA GLU A 14 0.38 -30.73 18.65
C GLU A 14 0.42 -30.70 17.11
N LEU A 15 0.03 -31.81 16.46
CA LEU A 15 -0.02 -31.90 15.00
C LEU A 15 -1.18 -31.09 14.44
N ARG A 16 -2.36 -31.14 15.06
CA ARG A 16 -3.50 -30.32 14.65
C ARG A 16 -3.19 -28.83 14.72
N ARG A 17 -2.56 -28.37 15.80
CA ARG A 17 -2.09 -26.99 15.95
C ARG A 17 -1.06 -26.61 14.89
N LYS A 18 -0.09 -27.47 14.59
CA LYS A 18 0.86 -27.22 13.49
C LYS A 18 0.17 -27.11 12.13
N ILE A 19 -0.82 -27.97 11.86
CA ILE A 19 -1.61 -27.88 10.62
C ILE A 19 -2.36 -26.56 10.54
N TRP A 20 -2.99 -26.12 11.64
CA TRP A 20 -3.62 -24.80 11.67
C TRP A 20 -2.62 -23.66 11.46
N GLY A 21 -1.40 -23.78 12.00
CA GLY A 21 -0.31 -22.84 11.70
C GLY A 21 0.02 -22.78 10.21
N PHE A 22 0.02 -23.92 9.50
CA PHE A 22 0.19 -23.95 8.04
C PHE A 22 -1.01 -23.40 7.25
N CYS A 23 -2.18 -23.27 7.89
CA CYS A 23 -3.34 -22.61 7.29
C CYS A 23 -3.28 -21.09 7.41
N ALA A 24 -2.39 -20.54 8.27
CA ALA A 24 -2.18 -19.11 8.34
C ALA A 24 -1.64 -18.60 6.99
N THR A 25 -2.34 -17.63 6.41
CA THR A 25 -1.85 -16.93 5.22
C THR A 25 -0.63 -16.11 5.63
N GLN A 26 0.56 -16.54 5.19
CA GLN A 26 1.79 -15.81 5.42
C GLN A 26 1.84 -14.56 4.54
N GLY A 27 2.43 -13.48 5.06
CA GLY A 27 2.68 -12.27 4.27
C GLY A 27 1.42 -11.51 3.86
N ARG A 28 0.40 -11.41 4.74
CA ARG A 28 -0.72 -10.50 4.45
C ARG A 28 -0.23 -9.06 4.44
N VAL A 29 -0.97 -8.23 3.74
CA VAL A 29 -0.81 -6.78 3.79
C VAL A 29 -1.88 -6.28 4.75
N MET A 30 -1.51 -5.81 5.93
CA MET A 30 -2.43 -5.15 6.86
C MET A 30 -2.43 -3.67 6.52
N GLU A 31 -3.56 -3.18 6.04
CA GLU A 31 -3.75 -1.77 5.70
C GLU A 31 -4.18 -1.00 6.96
N LEU A 32 -3.62 0.18 7.17
CA LEU A 32 -4.03 1.09 8.25
C LEU A 32 -5.30 1.87 7.86
N ASP A 33 -5.45 2.16 6.58
CA ASP A 33 -6.51 2.94 5.97
C ASP A 33 -6.93 2.34 4.63
N CYS A 34 -8.05 2.82 4.08
CA CYS A 34 -8.50 2.41 2.75
C CYS A 34 -8.17 3.47 1.69
N PRO A 35 -7.77 3.06 0.48
CA PRO A 35 -7.41 4.00 -0.57
C PRO A 35 -8.64 4.76 -1.05
N ASN A 36 -8.44 6.05 -1.32
CA ASN A 36 -9.47 6.92 -1.84
C ASN A 36 -9.56 6.83 -3.37
N ARG A 37 -10.68 6.31 -3.88
CA ARG A 37 -10.91 6.15 -5.32
C ARG A 37 -10.82 7.44 -6.14
N ARG A 38 -11.09 8.61 -5.51
CA ARG A 38 -11.03 9.91 -6.20
C ARG A 38 -9.59 10.40 -6.37
N ILE A 39 -8.72 10.05 -5.43
CA ILE A 39 -7.28 10.36 -5.50
C ILE A 39 -6.59 9.47 -6.52
N LEU A 40 -6.95 8.18 -6.54
CA LEU A 40 -6.39 7.22 -7.47
C LEU A 40 -7.07 7.21 -8.85
N ASP A 41 -8.09 8.03 -9.07
CA ASP A 41 -8.92 8.08 -10.29
C ASP A 41 -9.46 6.69 -10.72
N MET A 42 -9.99 5.94 -9.74
CA MET A 42 -10.52 4.59 -9.92
C MET A 42 -12.05 4.54 -9.84
N GLN A 43 -12.64 3.68 -10.66
CA GLN A 43 -14.06 3.35 -10.64
C GLN A 43 -14.41 2.43 -9.46
N CYS A 44 -13.52 1.51 -9.07
CA CYS A 44 -13.85 0.62 -7.97
C CYS A 44 -13.85 1.32 -6.60
N VAL A 45 -14.89 1.03 -5.82
CA VAL A 45 -14.96 1.36 -4.40
C VAL A 45 -14.12 0.35 -3.61
N MET A 46 -12.83 0.63 -3.49
CA MET A 46 -11.83 -0.22 -2.80
C MET A 46 -12.09 -0.40 -1.30
N GLY A 47 -12.96 0.41 -0.68
CA GLY A 47 -13.37 0.25 0.71
C GLY A 47 -13.82 -1.18 1.03
N TRP A 48 -14.54 -1.84 0.12
CA TRP A 48 -14.97 -3.23 0.30
C TRP A 48 -13.80 -4.20 0.46
N SER A 49 -12.77 -4.08 -0.39
CA SER A 49 -11.62 -4.99 -0.34
C SER A 49 -10.74 -4.72 0.87
N SER A 50 -10.55 -3.45 1.26
CA SER A 50 -9.82 -3.09 2.48
C SER A 50 -10.51 -3.58 3.75
N HIS A 51 -11.84 -3.43 3.86
CA HIS A 51 -12.59 -3.97 5.02
C HIS A 51 -12.56 -5.50 5.05
N ALA A 52 -12.71 -6.18 3.90
CA ALA A 52 -12.57 -7.63 3.84
C ALA A 52 -11.14 -8.09 4.23
N ASN A 53 -10.12 -7.31 3.86
CA ASN A 53 -8.73 -7.57 4.21
C ASN A 53 -8.43 -7.31 5.71
N ALA A 54 -9.17 -6.39 6.33
CA ALA A 54 -9.12 -6.12 7.77
C ALA A 54 -9.77 -7.22 8.64
N LEU A 55 -10.55 -8.14 8.05
CA LEU A 55 -11.15 -9.25 8.80
C LEU A 55 -10.13 -10.33 9.17
N GLN A 56 -10.45 -11.07 10.24
CA GLN A 56 -9.68 -12.23 10.65
C GLN A 56 -9.55 -13.27 9.52
N PRO A 57 -8.46 -14.04 9.45
CA PRO A 57 -8.24 -15.03 8.40
C PRO A 57 -9.37 -16.06 8.34
N ALA A 58 -9.80 -16.45 7.14
CA ALA A 58 -10.97 -17.34 6.97
C ALA A 58 -10.83 -18.69 7.71
N PHE A 59 -9.62 -19.24 7.84
CA PHE A 59 -9.42 -20.50 8.57
C PHE A 59 -9.81 -20.40 10.07
N SER A 60 -9.69 -19.20 10.66
CA SER A 60 -10.05 -18.97 12.07
C SER A 60 -11.55 -19.15 12.36
N LEU A 61 -12.38 -19.15 11.30
CA LEU A 61 -13.82 -19.36 11.39
C LEU A 61 -14.21 -20.84 11.39
N ALA A 62 -13.30 -21.75 11.02
CA ALA A 62 -13.61 -23.17 10.83
C ALA A 62 -14.03 -23.88 12.13
N CYS A 63 -13.30 -23.66 13.23
CA CYS A 63 -13.62 -24.24 14.53
C CYS A 63 -12.91 -23.48 15.67
N ARG A 64 -13.19 -23.88 16.93
CA ARG A 64 -12.57 -23.27 18.12
C ARG A 64 -11.04 -23.40 18.11
N GLU A 65 -10.52 -24.56 17.76
CA GLU A 65 -9.08 -24.82 17.73
C GLU A 65 -8.37 -23.94 16.68
N ALA A 66 -8.97 -23.80 15.49
CA ALA A 66 -8.44 -22.93 14.45
C ALA A 66 -8.44 -21.45 14.87
N ARG A 67 -9.48 -21.01 15.58
CA ARG A 67 -9.55 -19.66 16.14
C ARG A 67 -8.48 -19.41 17.20
N GLU A 68 -8.29 -20.36 18.11
CA GLU A 68 -7.23 -20.29 19.12
C GLU A 68 -5.84 -20.25 18.47
N ALA A 69 -5.63 -21.01 17.39
CA ALA A 69 -4.39 -20.95 16.62
C ALA A 69 -4.18 -19.58 15.95
N ALA A 70 -5.22 -18.99 15.36
CA ALA A 70 -5.12 -17.65 14.77
C ALA A 70 -4.81 -16.57 15.81
N LEU A 71 -5.48 -16.60 16.97
CA LEU A 71 -5.29 -15.65 18.07
C LEU A 71 -3.96 -15.83 18.81
N TRP A 72 -3.26 -16.96 18.61
CA TRP A 72 -1.94 -17.18 19.18
C TRP A 72 -0.88 -16.31 18.53
N GLU A 73 -1.00 -16.04 17.22
CA GLU A 73 0.01 -15.33 16.44
C GLU A 73 -0.43 -13.94 15.99
N GLY A 74 -1.74 -13.69 15.93
CA GLY A 74 -2.30 -12.40 15.56
C GLY A 74 -3.51 -12.01 16.40
N GLY A 75 -4.15 -10.92 16.01
CA GLY A 75 -5.34 -10.42 16.67
C GLY A 75 -5.80 -9.11 16.07
N TYR A 76 -6.94 -8.63 16.55
CA TYR A 76 -7.40 -7.29 16.22
C TYR A 76 -6.48 -6.22 16.82
N LEU A 77 -6.20 -5.17 16.05
CA LEU A 77 -5.17 -4.17 16.34
C LEU A 77 -5.35 -3.52 17.72
N SER A 78 -6.59 -3.20 18.12
CA SER A 78 -6.89 -2.61 19.43
C SER A 78 -6.54 -3.53 20.61
N ASN A 79 -6.68 -4.85 20.44
CA ASN A 79 -6.34 -5.82 21.47
C ASN A 79 -4.81 -6.00 21.55
N LEU A 80 -4.13 -6.02 20.41
CA LEU A 80 -2.67 -6.07 20.36
C LEU A 80 -2.06 -4.80 20.95
N TYR A 81 -2.61 -3.63 20.61
CA TYR A 81 -2.20 -2.35 21.16
C TYR A 81 -2.25 -2.36 22.70
N LYS A 82 -3.37 -2.75 23.32
CA LYS A 82 -3.47 -2.84 24.79
C LYS A 82 -2.37 -3.71 25.43
N LEU A 83 -1.99 -4.80 24.75
CA LEU A 83 -0.91 -5.68 25.21
C LEU A 83 0.48 -5.06 25.06
N TRP A 84 0.68 -4.22 24.04
CA TRP A 84 1.94 -3.52 23.78
C TRP A 84 2.07 -2.23 24.59
N GLU A 85 0.98 -1.51 24.79
CA GLU A 85 0.87 -0.35 25.67
C GLU A 85 1.27 -0.71 27.10
N ALA A 86 0.79 -1.86 27.60
CA ALA A 86 1.23 -2.42 28.88
C ALA A 86 2.74 -2.72 28.95
N LYS A 87 3.43 -2.74 27.80
CA LYS A 87 4.88 -2.93 27.64
C LYS A 87 5.61 -1.64 27.20
N GLY A 88 4.93 -0.49 27.22
CA GLY A 88 5.50 0.81 26.89
C GLY A 88 5.43 1.20 25.41
N PHE A 89 4.57 0.58 24.60
CA PHE A 89 4.30 1.05 23.24
C PHE A 89 3.32 2.22 23.27
N GLU A 90 3.78 3.40 22.90
CA GLU A 90 3.04 4.66 23.09
C GLU A 90 2.19 5.08 21.88
N GLN A 91 2.39 4.46 20.71
CA GLN A 91 1.76 4.91 19.48
C GLN A 91 0.37 4.31 19.33
N GLU A 92 -0.67 5.13 19.47
CA GLU A 92 -2.04 4.69 19.21
C GLU A 92 -2.27 4.35 17.72
N PRO A 93 -3.12 3.35 17.42
CA PRO A 93 -3.40 2.90 16.04
C PRO A 93 -4.33 3.83 15.26
N THR A 94 -4.70 4.98 15.80
CA THR A 94 -5.74 5.85 15.24
C THR A 94 -5.23 7.25 15.02
N TRP A 95 -5.70 7.89 13.95
CA TRP A 95 -5.53 9.29 13.67
C TRP A 95 -6.84 9.85 13.09
N TYR A 96 -6.96 11.16 12.96
CA TYR A 96 -8.16 11.78 12.41
C TYR A 96 -8.22 11.63 10.88
N ASP A 97 -8.90 10.58 10.41
CA ASP A 97 -9.16 10.36 8.99
C ASP A 97 -10.38 9.44 8.82
N PRO A 98 -11.39 9.82 8.00
CA PRO A 98 -12.57 8.98 7.76
C PRO A 98 -12.25 7.65 7.05
N PHE A 99 -11.08 7.50 6.45
CA PHE A 99 -10.67 6.29 5.72
C PHE A 99 -9.83 5.32 6.57
N VAL A 100 -9.52 5.65 7.83
CA VAL A 100 -8.87 4.71 8.77
C VAL A 100 -9.71 3.45 8.92
N LEU A 101 -9.09 2.29 8.86
CA LEU A 101 -9.78 1.03 9.08
C LEU A 101 -10.04 0.81 10.57
N GLU A 102 -11.29 0.53 10.91
CA GLU A 102 -11.65 0.27 12.30
C GLU A 102 -11.13 -1.10 12.74
N ASN A 103 -10.11 -1.09 13.60
CA ASN A 103 -9.60 -2.25 14.32
C ASN A 103 -9.24 -3.46 13.41
N PRO A 104 -8.33 -3.31 12.43
CA PRO A 104 -7.98 -4.37 11.49
C PRO A 104 -7.32 -5.57 12.18
N TRP A 105 -7.46 -6.76 11.59
CA TRP A 105 -6.70 -7.94 11.98
C TRP A 105 -5.24 -7.78 11.57
N PHE A 106 -4.33 -8.14 12.50
CA PHE A 106 -2.90 -8.04 12.29
C PHE A 106 -2.17 -9.24 12.90
N CYS A 107 -1.24 -9.82 12.14
CA CYS A 107 -0.27 -10.82 12.58
C CYS A 107 1.15 -10.23 12.49
N PRO A 108 1.69 -9.63 13.56
CA PRO A 108 2.90 -8.82 13.50
C PRO A 108 4.12 -9.55 12.91
N LYS A 109 4.30 -10.84 13.21
CA LYS A 109 5.48 -11.58 12.74
C LYS A 109 5.46 -11.86 11.23
N GLU A 110 4.27 -11.86 10.62
CA GLU A 110 4.07 -12.35 9.25
C GLU A 110 3.61 -11.25 8.30
N ASP A 111 2.88 -10.26 8.81
CA ASP A 111 2.20 -9.26 8.00
C ASP A 111 3.09 -8.04 7.74
N THR A 112 2.89 -7.45 6.56
CA THR A 112 3.44 -6.13 6.19
C THR A 112 2.39 -5.08 6.51
N VAL A 113 2.77 -4.02 7.22
CA VAL A 113 1.89 -2.87 7.47
C VAL A 113 1.93 -1.96 6.25
N HIS A 114 0.77 -1.52 5.76
CA HIS A 114 0.68 -0.63 4.61
C HIS A 114 -0.16 0.62 4.91
N LEU A 115 0.30 1.76 4.41
CA LEU A 115 -0.38 3.05 4.48
C LEU A 115 -0.74 3.53 3.06
N ASN A 116 -2.03 3.66 2.78
CA ASN A 116 -2.55 4.21 1.52
C ASN A 116 -2.52 5.75 1.50
N TRP A 117 -2.60 6.38 2.68
CA TRP A 117 -2.57 7.84 2.86
C TRP A 117 -1.35 8.49 2.19
N ASP A 118 -1.61 9.61 1.52
CA ASP A 118 -0.62 10.54 1.01
C ASP A 118 -1.10 12.00 1.17
N GLU A 119 -0.28 12.93 0.70
CA GLU A 119 -0.54 14.37 0.83
C GLU A 119 -1.74 14.83 -0.02
N ASP A 120 -2.00 14.18 -1.16
CA ASP A 120 -3.14 14.52 -2.00
C ASP A 120 -4.46 14.06 -1.33
N HIS A 121 -4.43 12.92 -0.64
CA HIS A 121 -5.52 12.50 0.22
C HIS A 121 -5.74 13.45 1.40
N ALA A 122 -4.67 13.88 2.08
CA ALA A 122 -4.77 14.83 3.19
C ALA A 122 -5.44 16.14 2.77
N ASP A 123 -5.02 16.71 1.64
CA ASP A 123 -5.60 17.92 1.05
C ASP A 123 -7.08 17.72 0.72
N PHE A 124 -7.42 16.60 0.07
CA PHE A 124 -8.79 16.29 -0.32
C PHE A 124 -9.72 16.11 0.88
N CYS A 125 -9.24 15.44 1.92
CA CYS A 125 -9.99 15.22 3.15
C CYS A 125 -9.93 16.42 4.12
N GLN A 126 -9.16 17.46 3.81
CA GLN A 126 -8.94 18.63 4.67
C GLN A 126 -8.38 18.22 6.05
N ILE A 127 -7.49 17.22 6.05
CA ILE A 127 -6.82 16.72 7.26
C ILE A 127 -5.69 17.68 7.63
N THR A 128 -5.58 18.01 8.91
CA THR A 128 -4.58 18.94 9.43
C THR A 128 -3.21 18.28 9.65
N ASP A 129 -2.14 19.09 9.58
CA ASP A 129 -0.74 18.66 9.80
C ASP A 129 -0.48 17.91 11.13
N CYS A 130 -1.33 18.11 12.16
CA CYS A 130 -1.17 17.47 13.47
C CYS A 130 -1.50 15.96 13.49
N ASP A 131 -2.05 15.43 12.39
CA ASP A 131 -2.55 14.06 12.29
C ASP A 131 -1.75 13.20 11.29
N ASN A 132 -0.46 13.54 11.07
CA ASN A 132 0.39 12.80 10.13
C ASN A 132 0.49 11.30 10.53
N PRO A 133 0.07 10.35 9.67
CA PRO A 133 0.05 8.93 10.01
C PRO A 133 1.40 8.21 9.83
N ILE A 134 2.43 8.88 9.31
CA ILE A 134 3.76 8.28 9.10
C ILE A 134 4.37 7.76 10.42
N PRO A 135 4.36 8.48 11.56
CA PRO A 135 4.84 7.93 12.83
C PRO A 135 4.12 6.64 13.26
N ILE A 136 2.81 6.52 12.98
CA ILE A 136 2.03 5.30 13.21
C ILE A 136 2.56 4.19 12.32
N LEU A 137 2.67 4.41 11.00
CA LEU A 137 3.26 3.43 10.08
C LEU A 137 4.62 2.94 10.56
N ILE A 138 5.52 3.85 10.96
CA ILE A 138 6.87 3.52 11.44
C ILE A 138 6.82 2.67 12.72
N ALA A 139 5.99 3.05 13.70
CA ALA A 139 5.89 2.33 14.96
C ALA A 139 5.39 0.89 14.75
N TYR A 140 4.36 0.73 13.91
CA TYR A 140 3.79 -0.59 13.63
C TYR A 140 4.68 -1.43 12.72
N ALA A 141 5.36 -0.83 11.75
CA ALA A 141 6.32 -1.53 10.90
C ALA A 141 7.51 -2.13 11.70
N LYS A 142 7.90 -1.52 12.82
CA LYS A 142 8.97 -2.04 13.71
C LYS A 142 8.61 -3.35 14.41
N VAL A 143 7.32 -3.61 14.63
CA VAL A 143 6.84 -4.88 15.21
C VAL A 143 6.31 -5.84 14.15
N ALA A 144 6.15 -5.35 12.92
CA ALA A 144 5.70 -6.09 11.76
C ALA A 144 6.83 -6.88 11.09
N ARG A 145 6.49 -7.66 10.05
CA ARG A 145 7.48 -8.21 9.12
C ARG A 145 8.17 -7.11 8.29
N GLY A 146 7.47 -6.01 8.06
CA GLY A 146 7.96 -4.85 7.32
C GLY A 146 6.88 -3.79 7.14
N GLY A 147 7.24 -2.71 6.46
CA GLY A 147 6.34 -1.61 6.15
C GLY A 147 6.25 -1.32 4.65
N SER A 148 5.14 -0.71 4.26
CA SER A 148 4.87 -0.27 2.92
C SER A 148 4.04 1.01 2.91
N PHE A 149 4.19 1.81 1.87
CA PHE A 149 3.39 3.02 1.66
C PHE A 149 3.26 3.35 0.18
N MET A 150 2.34 4.25 -0.18
CA MET A 150 2.12 4.72 -1.54
C MET A 150 3.25 5.64 -2.04
N ALA A 151 3.59 5.53 -3.33
CA ALA A 151 4.65 6.32 -3.94
C ALA A 151 4.49 7.83 -3.72
N GLY A 152 3.25 8.33 -3.62
CA GLY A 152 2.95 9.73 -3.33
C GLY A 152 3.62 10.31 -2.06
N LEU A 153 3.99 9.48 -1.08
CA LEU A 153 4.74 9.96 0.11
C LEU A 153 6.19 10.35 -0.18
N VAL A 154 6.79 9.83 -1.25
CA VAL A 154 8.16 10.14 -1.66
C VAL A 154 8.19 10.89 -2.98
N GLN A 155 7.62 10.27 -4.00
CA GLN A 155 7.49 10.78 -5.34
C GLN A 155 6.39 9.98 -6.07
N PRO A 156 5.31 10.63 -6.55
CA PRO A 156 4.28 9.96 -7.34
C PRO A 156 4.86 9.18 -8.52
N PHE A 157 4.25 8.05 -8.89
CA PHE A 157 4.71 7.25 -10.03
C PHE A 157 4.07 7.75 -11.34
N GLU A 158 4.62 8.81 -11.93
CA GLU A 158 4.05 9.47 -13.11
C GLU A 158 4.74 9.05 -14.42
N LYS A 159 4.11 9.32 -15.57
CA LYS A 159 4.73 9.14 -16.89
C LYS A 159 5.70 10.29 -17.22
N GLU A 160 5.38 11.47 -16.73
CA GLU A 160 6.16 12.70 -16.91
C GLU A 160 6.21 13.44 -15.57
N TYR A 161 7.35 14.03 -15.24
CA TYR A 161 7.53 14.77 -14.01
C TYR A 161 7.57 16.27 -14.29
N THR A 162 6.80 17.02 -13.52
CA THR A 162 6.74 18.48 -13.64
C THR A 162 7.60 19.16 -12.57
N TYR A 163 8.22 20.28 -12.96
CA TYR A 163 9.06 21.09 -12.07
C TYR A 163 8.44 22.48 -11.93
N PHE A 164 7.89 22.77 -10.76
CA PHE A 164 7.32 24.09 -10.50
C PHE A 164 8.44 25.07 -10.16
N GLY A 165 8.53 26.17 -10.90
CA GLY A 165 9.62 27.14 -10.73
C GLY A 165 11.02 26.57 -11.02
N GLY A 166 11.13 25.39 -11.62
CA GLY A 166 12.41 24.73 -11.86
C GLY A 166 12.94 23.85 -10.74
N HIS A 167 12.14 23.62 -9.70
CA HIS A 167 12.46 22.74 -8.58
C HIS A 167 11.51 21.55 -8.56
N PRO A 168 11.88 20.43 -7.92
CA PRO A 168 11.00 19.29 -7.83
C PRO A 168 9.76 19.73 -7.06
N TRP A 169 8.59 19.48 -7.62
CA TRP A 169 7.34 19.76 -6.92
C TRP A 169 7.03 18.61 -5.97
N SER A 170 7.04 18.88 -4.68
CA SER A 170 6.44 18.00 -3.67
C SER A 170 5.91 18.88 -2.55
N LYS A 171 4.60 18.77 -2.28
CA LYS A 171 3.86 19.65 -1.37
C LYS A 171 4.47 19.66 0.05
N ASN A 172 5.08 18.56 0.48
CA ASN A 172 5.66 18.41 1.82
C ASN A 172 7.05 17.72 1.84
N LEU A 173 7.85 17.91 0.79
CA LEU A 173 9.18 17.31 0.60
C LEU A 173 10.09 17.34 1.84
N GLY A 174 10.00 18.41 2.64
CA GLY A 174 10.80 18.56 3.86
C GLY A 174 10.37 17.67 5.01
N LYS A 175 9.06 17.53 5.24
CA LYS A 175 8.53 16.88 6.45
C LYS A 175 8.57 15.36 6.30
N ASN A 176 8.04 14.82 5.21
CA ASN A 176 7.92 13.37 5.03
C ASN A 176 9.28 12.71 4.87
N LEU A 177 10.18 13.29 4.05
CA LEU A 177 11.53 12.74 3.84
C LEU A 177 12.32 12.60 5.15
N SER A 178 12.18 13.55 6.08
CA SER A 178 12.83 13.48 7.39
C SER A 178 12.29 12.34 8.27
N LEU A 179 10.99 12.06 8.18
CA LEU A 179 10.36 10.97 8.94
C LEU A 179 10.75 9.60 8.40
N ILE A 180 10.90 9.48 7.07
CA ILE A 180 11.19 8.21 6.41
C ILE A 180 12.69 7.93 6.23
N GLU A 181 13.57 8.82 6.69
CA GLU A 181 15.03 8.72 6.54
C GLU A 181 15.63 7.42 7.11
N ASN A 182 14.95 6.79 8.05
CA ASN A 182 15.43 5.56 8.68
C ASN A 182 14.69 4.31 8.20
N LEU A 183 13.87 4.42 7.14
CA LEU A 183 13.00 3.34 6.64
C LEU A 183 13.67 2.53 5.53
N ASN A 184 14.78 1.90 5.88
CA ASN A 184 15.42 0.93 4.99
C ASN A 184 14.54 -0.30 4.76
N ASP A 185 14.59 -0.81 3.53
CA ASP A 185 13.88 -2.01 3.08
C ASP A 185 12.34 -1.90 3.09
N PHE A 186 11.82 -0.67 3.07
CA PHE A 186 10.39 -0.43 2.90
C PHE A 186 9.95 -0.66 1.46
N LYS A 187 8.73 -1.17 1.31
CA LYS A 187 8.10 -1.34 0.01
C LYS A 187 7.34 -0.09 -0.40
N VAL A 188 7.61 0.42 -1.59
CA VAL A 188 6.91 1.59 -2.14
C VAL A 188 5.94 1.14 -3.21
N CYS A 189 4.65 1.31 -2.95
CA CYS A 189 3.58 0.95 -3.85
C CYS A 189 3.44 1.99 -4.96
N LEU A 190 3.89 1.63 -6.16
CA LEU A 190 3.89 2.51 -7.34
C LEU A 190 2.50 2.66 -7.95
N SER A 191 1.68 1.62 -7.87
CA SER A 191 0.33 1.62 -8.41
C SER A 191 -0.54 0.56 -7.75
N VAL A 192 -1.85 0.78 -7.79
CA VAL A 192 -2.87 -0.16 -7.31
C VAL A 192 -3.64 -0.68 -8.52
N ILE A 193 -3.83 -1.98 -8.61
CA ILE A 193 -4.60 -2.63 -9.67
C ILE A 193 -5.69 -3.47 -9.03
N THR A 194 -6.95 -3.15 -9.33
CA THR A 194 -8.09 -3.94 -8.87
C THR A 194 -8.50 -4.96 -9.92
N ILE A 195 -8.52 -6.23 -9.54
CA ILE A 195 -9.00 -7.34 -10.36
C ILE A 195 -10.38 -7.74 -9.87
N HIS A 196 -11.38 -7.44 -10.68
CA HIS A 196 -12.74 -7.91 -10.46
C HIS A 196 -12.88 -9.36 -10.86
N ALA A 197 -13.08 -10.25 -9.89
CA ALA A 197 -13.24 -11.68 -10.11
C ALA A 197 -14.14 -12.31 -9.04
N THR A 198 -14.53 -13.56 -9.23
CA THR A 198 -15.18 -14.35 -8.16
C THR A 198 -14.14 -14.92 -7.20
N ALA A 199 -14.52 -15.18 -5.95
CA ALA A 199 -13.62 -15.80 -4.97
C ALA A 199 -13.05 -17.13 -5.48
N LYS A 200 -13.87 -17.92 -6.19
CA LYS A 200 -13.44 -19.17 -6.83
C LYS A 200 -12.35 -18.96 -7.87
N GLN A 201 -12.44 -17.94 -8.71
CA GLN A 201 -11.40 -17.61 -9.70
C GLN A 201 -10.11 -17.19 -9.01
N ALA A 202 -10.19 -16.32 -8.00
CA ALA A 202 -9.01 -15.86 -7.24
C ALA A 202 -8.28 -17.01 -6.51
N VAL A 203 -9.03 -17.91 -5.85
CA VAL A 203 -8.47 -19.10 -5.19
C VAL A 203 -7.83 -20.04 -6.21
N ASN A 204 -8.50 -20.31 -7.34
CA ASN A 204 -7.97 -21.19 -8.38
C ASN A 204 -6.69 -20.63 -9.02
N ALA A 205 -6.60 -19.30 -9.15
CA ALA A 205 -5.42 -18.63 -9.67
C ALA A 205 -4.22 -18.73 -8.71
N ARG A 206 -4.47 -18.93 -7.40
CA ARG A 206 -3.45 -18.96 -6.33
C ARG A 206 -2.58 -17.71 -6.32
N LEU A 207 -3.19 -16.56 -6.58
CA LEU A 207 -2.51 -15.26 -6.65
C LEU A 207 -2.78 -14.39 -5.43
N PHE A 208 -3.89 -14.65 -4.73
CA PHE A 208 -4.32 -13.91 -3.55
C PHE A 208 -4.24 -14.83 -2.30
N GLY A 209 -3.13 -15.54 -2.15
CA GLY A 209 -3.00 -16.57 -1.11
C GLY A 209 -3.95 -17.76 -1.28
N SER A 210 -3.88 -18.72 -0.34
CA SER A 210 -4.68 -19.96 -0.38
C SER A 210 -6.18 -19.75 -0.08
N LEU A 211 -6.54 -18.58 0.47
CA LEU A 211 -7.89 -18.23 0.92
C LEU A 211 -8.36 -16.87 0.39
N ALA A 212 -7.88 -16.45 -0.79
CA ALA A 212 -8.24 -15.18 -1.42
C ALA A 212 -8.12 -13.95 -0.49
N THR A 213 -6.96 -13.77 0.14
CA THR A 213 -6.61 -12.52 0.82
C THR A 213 -6.75 -11.35 -0.16
N PRO A 214 -7.61 -10.35 0.11
CA PRO A 214 -7.99 -9.38 -0.91
C PRO A 214 -6.86 -8.52 -1.46
N VAL A 215 -5.72 -8.43 -0.77
CA VAL A 215 -4.60 -7.56 -1.15
C VAL A 215 -3.29 -8.32 -1.16
N GLN A 216 -2.46 -8.03 -2.17
CA GLN A 216 -1.09 -8.54 -2.32
C GLN A 216 -0.17 -7.43 -2.83
N LEU A 217 1.07 -7.41 -2.34
CA LEU A 217 2.14 -6.58 -2.90
C LEU A 217 3.08 -7.46 -3.72
N VAL A 218 3.26 -7.13 -4.99
CA VAL A 218 4.11 -7.88 -5.92
C VAL A 218 5.26 -6.96 -6.34
N GLU A 219 6.49 -7.43 -6.18
CA GLU A 219 7.68 -6.71 -6.66
C GLU A 219 7.58 -6.45 -8.16
N THR A 220 7.96 -5.26 -8.62
CA THR A 220 7.89 -4.93 -10.06
C THR A 220 8.73 -5.85 -10.93
N SER A 221 9.79 -6.42 -10.36
CA SER A 221 10.65 -7.41 -11.00
C SER A 221 10.04 -8.83 -11.09
N ASP A 222 8.97 -9.13 -10.36
CA ASP A 222 8.26 -10.43 -10.44
C ASP A 222 7.30 -10.45 -11.64
N ARG A 223 7.92 -10.48 -12.82
CA ARG A 223 7.25 -10.46 -14.12
C ARG A 223 6.28 -11.63 -14.29
N GLU A 224 6.59 -12.79 -13.71
CA GLU A 224 5.76 -13.98 -13.84
C GLU A 224 4.48 -13.88 -13.01
N THR A 225 4.56 -13.36 -11.78
CA THR A 225 3.35 -13.09 -10.98
C THR A 225 2.49 -12.00 -11.63
N ILE A 226 3.07 -10.92 -12.13
CA ILE A 226 2.34 -9.85 -12.85
C ILE A 226 1.63 -10.42 -14.09
N ARG A 227 2.30 -11.30 -14.86
CA ARG A 227 1.71 -11.97 -16.03
C ARG A 227 0.53 -12.86 -15.64
N ARG A 228 0.62 -13.59 -14.54
CA ARG A 228 -0.49 -14.41 -14.02
C ARG A 228 -1.66 -13.54 -13.50
N MET A 229 -1.38 -12.38 -12.89
CA MET A 229 -2.41 -11.40 -12.51
C MET A 229 -3.16 -10.87 -13.74
N TYR A 230 -2.42 -10.54 -14.81
CA TYR A 230 -3.01 -10.18 -16.11
C TYR A 230 -3.88 -11.29 -16.68
N GLU A 231 -3.39 -12.54 -16.68
CA GLU A 231 -4.16 -13.70 -17.16
C GLU A 231 -5.47 -13.87 -16.36
N LEU A 232 -5.45 -13.69 -15.03
CA LEU A 232 -6.66 -13.72 -14.22
C LEU A 232 -7.66 -12.62 -14.62
N TRP A 233 -7.21 -11.37 -14.75
CA TRP A 233 -8.05 -10.25 -15.20
C TRP A 233 -8.63 -10.52 -16.60
N PHE A 234 -7.78 -10.87 -17.56
CA PHE A 234 -8.16 -11.08 -18.95
C PHE A 234 -9.17 -12.22 -19.11
N THR A 235 -8.94 -13.34 -18.39
CA THR A 235 -9.79 -14.52 -18.50
C THR A 235 -11.14 -14.39 -17.79
N THR A 236 -11.25 -13.49 -16.82
CA THR A 236 -12.49 -13.34 -16.02
C THR A 236 -13.68 -12.90 -16.87
N PHE A 237 -13.44 -12.17 -17.96
CA PHE A 237 -14.48 -11.60 -18.81
C PHE A 237 -14.70 -12.35 -20.13
N PHE A 238 -14.06 -13.51 -20.34
CA PHE A 238 -14.16 -14.25 -21.61
C PHE A 238 -15.60 -14.58 -22.03
N HIS A 239 -16.48 -14.83 -21.05
CA HIS A 239 -17.87 -15.19 -21.31
C HIS A 239 -18.80 -13.98 -21.46
N ASP A 240 -18.35 -12.77 -21.11
CA ASP A 240 -19.12 -11.54 -21.25
C ASP A 240 -18.22 -10.30 -21.36
N VAL A 241 -17.77 -10.02 -22.59
CA VAL A 241 -16.87 -8.90 -22.91
C VAL A 241 -17.48 -7.54 -22.56
N LYS A 242 -18.82 -7.43 -22.50
CA LYS A 242 -19.50 -6.16 -22.15
C LYS A 242 -19.32 -5.79 -20.68
N LEU A 243 -18.95 -6.76 -19.84
CA LEU A 243 -18.67 -6.55 -18.42
C LEU A 243 -17.17 -6.39 -18.15
N LYS A 244 -16.33 -6.33 -19.19
CA LYS A 244 -14.89 -6.16 -19.04
C LYS A 244 -14.58 -4.90 -18.26
N ASP A 245 -13.80 -5.05 -17.21
CA ASP A 245 -13.21 -3.94 -16.48
C ASP A 245 -12.05 -3.36 -17.29
N SER A 246 -12.22 -2.13 -17.78
CA SER A 246 -11.22 -1.44 -18.59
C SER A 246 -10.17 -0.69 -17.76
N GLU A 247 -10.39 -0.47 -16.46
CA GLU A 247 -9.50 0.34 -15.62
C GLU A 247 -8.07 -0.26 -15.55
N PRO A 248 -7.89 -1.57 -15.35
CA PRO A 248 -6.55 -2.17 -15.32
C PRO A 248 -5.86 -2.25 -16.69
N GLU A 249 -6.58 -2.04 -17.80
CA GLU A 249 -6.12 -2.41 -19.14
C GLU A 249 -4.85 -1.67 -19.55
N GLU A 250 -4.84 -0.34 -19.43
CA GLU A 250 -3.69 0.48 -19.85
C GLU A 250 -2.42 0.12 -19.07
N LEU A 251 -2.52 -0.03 -17.75
CA LEU A 251 -1.39 -0.40 -16.90
C LEU A 251 -0.90 -1.83 -17.21
N PHE A 252 -1.82 -2.77 -17.42
CA PHE A 252 -1.44 -4.12 -17.82
C PHE A 252 -0.80 -4.16 -19.20
N GLU A 253 -1.31 -3.41 -20.17
CA GLU A 253 -0.71 -3.32 -21.50
C GLU A 253 0.69 -2.71 -21.42
N GLU A 254 0.87 -1.63 -20.66
CA GLU A 254 2.18 -1.02 -20.42
C GLU A 254 3.15 -2.05 -19.80
N MET A 255 2.70 -2.76 -18.76
CA MET A 255 3.54 -3.76 -18.10
C MET A 255 3.83 -4.96 -19.02
N ILE A 256 2.86 -5.49 -19.76
CA ILE A 256 2.99 -6.79 -20.47
C ILE A 256 3.49 -6.63 -21.91
N LEU A 257 2.96 -5.64 -22.65
CA LEU A 257 3.25 -5.46 -24.08
C LEU A 257 4.48 -4.60 -24.32
N THR A 258 4.73 -3.62 -23.45
CA THR A 258 5.90 -2.71 -23.52
C THR A 258 6.73 -2.80 -22.23
N PRO A 259 7.25 -4.00 -21.88
CA PRO A 259 7.92 -4.23 -20.61
C PRO A 259 9.14 -3.32 -20.43
N ASP A 260 9.88 -3.04 -21.50
CA ASP A 260 11.06 -2.17 -21.47
C ASP A 260 10.69 -0.71 -21.13
N ASP A 261 9.54 -0.23 -21.62
CA ASP A 261 9.05 1.12 -21.30
C ASP A 261 8.63 1.24 -19.83
N PHE A 262 7.97 0.19 -19.31
CA PHE A 262 7.60 0.12 -17.89
C PHE A 262 8.84 0.09 -16.98
N GLU A 263 9.85 -0.73 -17.30
CA GLU A 263 11.11 -0.74 -16.55
C GLU A 263 11.85 0.60 -16.66
N ALA A 264 11.86 1.23 -17.83
CA ALA A 264 12.44 2.57 -18.01
C ALA A 264 11.72 3.62 -17.15
N ARG A 265 10.39 3.51 -16.99
CA ARG A 265 9.61 4.38 -16.11
C ARG A 265 9.93 4.14 -14.63
N ILE A 266 10.14 2.89 -14.21
CA ILE A 266 10.59 2.56 -12.84
C ILE A 266 11.98 3.16 -12.58
N CYS A 267 12.93 2.98 -13.51
CA CYS A 267 14.27 3.59 -13.39
C CYS A 267 14.18 5.11 -13.26
N ARG A 268 13.35 5.76 -14.09
CA ARG A 268 13.13 7.21 -14.00
C ARG A 268 12.54 7.63 -12.66
N TRP A 269 11.57 6.87 -12.13
CA TRP A 269 11.01 7.14 -10.81
C TRP A 269 12.08 7.04 -9.71
N GLN A 270 12.96 6.03 -9.75
CA GLN A 270 14.07 5.90 -8.80
C GLN A 270 15.06 7.07 -8.91
N GLU A 271 15.39 7.50 -10.12
CA GLU A 271 16.23 8.68 -10.36
C GLU A 271 15.61 9.95 -9.79
N GLU A 272 14.30 10.14 -9.93
CA GLU A 272 13.61 11.30 -9.35
C GLU A 272 13.58 11.23 -7.82
N VAL A 273 13.35 10.05 -7.22
CA VAL A 273 13.45 9.88 -5.76
C VAL A 273 14.86 10.26 -5.26
N GLU A 274 15.92 9.81 -5.95
CA GLU A 274 17.31 10.18 -5.63
C GLU A 274 17.52 11.70 -5.74
N ARG A 275 17.05 12.31 -6.83
CA ARG A 275 17.15 13.75 -7.06
C ARG A 275 16.41 14.56 -5.99
N LEU A 276 15.22 14.13 -5.60
CA LEU A 276 14.43 14.72 -4.52
C LEU A 276 15.12 14.61 -3.17
N TRP A 277 15.73 13.46 -2.89
CA TRP A 277 16.49 13.22 -1.67
C TRP A 277 17.70 14.14 -1.57
N LEU A 278 18.49 14.22 -2.64
CA LEU A 278 19.64 15.12 -2.75
C LEU A 278 19.22 16.59 -2.62
N TRP A 279 18.12 16.99 -3.27
CA TRP A 279 17.55 18.33 -3.15
C TRP A 279 17.16 18.64 -1.72
N HIS A 280 16.48 17.72 -1.03
CA HIS A 280 16.12 17.86 0.37
C HIS A 280 17.35 18.08 1.27
N LYS A 281 18.41 17.27 1.11
CA LYS A 281 19.67 17.41 1.88
C LYS A 281 20.41 18.71 1.55
N TRP A 282 20.40 19.15 0.30
CA TRP A 282 20.96 20.44 -0.09
C TRP A 282 20.23 21.61 0.57
N ILE A 283 18.89 21.59 0.53
CA ILE A 283 18.05 22.62 1.15
C ILE A 283 18.27 22.68 2.67
N ALA A 284 18.44 21.53 3.33
CA ALA A 284 18.74 21.48 4.76
C ALA A 284 20.07 22.19 5.07
N LYS A 285 21.17 21.83 4.39
CA LYS A 285 22.49 22.49 4.53
C LYS A 285 22.42 23.99 4.25
N TYR A 286 21.69 24.39 3.21
CA TYR A 286 21.49 25.81 2.88
C TYR A 286 20.77 26.56 4.01
N LYS A 287 19.68 26.01 4.55
CA LYS A 287 18.90 26.61 5.64
C LYS A 287 19.69 26.68 6.96
N GLU A 288 20.52 25.68 7.22
CA GLU A 288 21.42 25.63 8.38
C GLU A 288 22.63 26.57 8.23
N GLY A 289 22.90 27.06 7.02
CA GLY A 289 24.06 27.90 6.75
C GLY A 289 25.39 27.14 6.74
N THR A 290 25.37 25.83 6.51
CA THR A 290 26.51 24.90 6.63
C THR A 290 27.01 24.40 5.25
N LEU A 291 26.73 25.15 4.18
CA LEU A 291 27.22 24.80 2.83
C LEU A 291 28.74 24.90 2.71
N ASP A 292 29.40 25.69 3.54
CA ASP A 292 30.87 25.83 3.58
C ASP A 292 31.58 24.56 4.09
N GLU A 293 30.86 23.66 4.76
CA GLU A 293 31.35 22.32 5.12
C GLU A 293 31.47 21.38 3.91
N ILE A 294 30.84 21.72 2.78
CA ILE A 294 30.95 20.95 1.55
C ILE A 294 32.18 21.43 0.79
N ASP A 295 33.13 20.52 0.54
CA ASP A 295 34.27 20.85 -0.32
C ASP A 295 33.79 21.25 -1.72
N SER A 296 34.14 22.45 -2.16
CA SER A 296 33.77 23.01 -3.48
C SER A 296 32.26 22.92 -3.79
N PRO A 297 31.37 23.61 -3.04
CA PRO A 297 29.91 23.45 -3.14
C PRO A 297 29.33 23.76 -4.53
N ARG A 298 30.01 24.58 -5.34
CA ARG A 298 29.61 24.84 -6.73
C ARG A 298 29.71 23.58 -7.60
N SER A 299 30.71 22.73 -7.34
CA SER A 299 30.97 21.52 -8.13
C SER A 299 30.04 20.36 -7.81
N VAL A 300 29.17 20.51 -6.80
CA VAL A 300 28.03 19.62 -6.52
C VAL A 300 27.05 19.63 -7.69
N TRP A 301 27.00 20.72 -8.45
CA TRP A 301 26.07 20.89 -9.56
C TRP A 301 26.76 20.70 -10.90
N THR A 302 26.05 20.04 -11.82
CA THR A 302 26.32 20.04 -13.24
C THR A 302 25.28 20.91 -13.92
N GLY A 303 25.61 21.51 -15.07
CA GLY A 303 24.69 22.37 -15.81
C GLY A 303 25.38 23.60 -16.39
N PRO A 304 24.63 24.43 -17.13
CA PRO A 304 25.16 25.65 -17.72
C PRO A 304 25.36 26.73 -16.65
N ASP A 305 26.47 27.48 -16.74
CA ASP A 305 26.71 28.65 -15.88
C ASP A 305 25.70 29.80 -16.09
N PHE A 306 24.80 29.68 -17.07
CA PHE A 306 23.84 30.72 -17.45
C PHE A 306 22.40 30.20 -17.43
N ASP A 307 21.49 31.00 -16.90
CA ASP A 307 20.06 30.69 -16.90
C ASP A 307 19.40 30.87 -18.29
N CYS A 308 18.09 30.59 -18.40
CA CYS A 308 17.36 30.74 -19.66
C CYS A 308 17.29 32.17 -20.20
N LEU A 309 17.64 33.18 -19.40
CA LEU A 309 17.71 34.59 -19.76
C LEU A 309 19.16 35.05 -20.03
N GLY A 310 20.13 34.13 -20.02
CA GLY A 310 21.55 34.43 -20.24
C GLY A 310 22.24 35.10 -19.05
N ARG A 311 21.63 35.06 -17.86
CA ARG A 311 22.22 35.61 -16.63
C ARG A 311 23.13 34.57 -16.00
N LEU A 312 24.32 35.00 -15.55
CA LEU A 312 25.25 34.14 -14.85
C LEU A 312 24.62 33.63 -13.55
N VAL A 313 24.59 32.32 -13.36
CA VAL A 313 24.17 31.63 -12.13
C VAL A 313 25.27 31.86 -11.09
N THR A 314 25.13 32.94 -10.32
CA THR A 314 26.23 33.49 -9.51
C THR A 314 26.30 32.97 -8.08
N GLY A 315 25.40 32.08 -7.65
CA GLY A 315 25.36 31.64 -6.25
C GLY A 315 24.80 30.26 -6.02
N LEU A 316 25.01 29.77 -4.80
CA LEU A 316 24.55 28.48 -4.28
C LEU A 316 23.11 28.52 -3.74
N HIS A 317 22.43 29.67 -3.92
CA HIS A 317 21.05 29.86 -3.50
C HIS A 317 20.13 28.90 -4.27
N PRO A 318 19.22 28.17 -3.60
CA PRO A 318 18.31 27.23 -4.25
C PRO A 318 17.56 27.81 -5.45
N GLU A 319 17.05 29.04 -5.36
CA GLU A 319 16.35 29.73 -6.45
C GLU A 319 17.17 29.93 -7.74
N ASN A 320 18.50 29.84 -7.66
CA ASN A 320 19.37 29.95 -8.82
C ASN A 320 19.60 28.60 -9.53
N ILE A 321 19.18 27.48 -8.93
CA ILE A 321 19.42 26.13 -9.43
C ILE A 321 18.16 25.61 -10.11
N TRP A 322 18.19 25.50 -11.44
CA TRP A 322 17.05 25.04 -12.23
C TRP A 322 17.24 23.59 -12.65
N LEU A 323 16.60 22.64 -11.97
CA LEU A 323 16.85 21.20 -12.13
C LEU A 323 16.60 20.62 -13.52
N PRO A 324 15.66 21.12 -14.35
CA PRO A 324 15.57 20.59 -15.70
C PRO A 324 16.77 20.99 -16.62
N LYS A 325 17.73 21.80 -16.15
CA LYS A 325 19.04 22.09 -16.81
C LYS A 325 20.24 21.81 -15.92
N HIS A 326 20.03 21.64 -14.63
CA HIS A 326 21.07 21.36 -13.65
C HIS A 326 20.81 20.01 -13.01
N ASP A 327 21.85 19.23 -12.81
CA ASP A 327 21.71 17.98 -12.07
C ASP A 327 22.82 17.85 -11.03
N PHE A 328 22.64 16.94 -10.08
CA PHE A 328 23.69 16.64 -9.12
C PHE A 328 24.85 15.93 -9.81
N ASN A 329 26.06 16.40 -9.54
CA ASN A 329 27.29 15.76 -9.97
C ASN A 329 27.49 14.46 -9.18
N LYS A 330 27.10 13.33 -9.78
CA LYS A 330 27.23 11.99 -9.17
C LYS A 330 28.66 11.57 -8.82
N SER A 331 29.67 12.27 -9.34
CA SER A 331 31.09 12.04 -8.99
C SER A 331 31.56 12.88 -7.80
N HIS A 332 30.75 13.82 -7.31
CA HIS A 332 31.11 14.68 -6.19
C HIS A 332 31.05 13.89 -4.87
N PRO A 333 32.07 13.95 -3.99
CA PRO A 333 32.12 13.14 -2.76
C PRO A 333 30.90 13.34 -1.84
N TRP A 334 30.43 14.59 -1.70
CA TRP A 334 29.22 14.88 -0.93
C TRP A 334 27.98 14.20 -1.52
N VAL A 335 27.80 14.21 -2.85
CA VAL A 335 26.66 13.55 -3.51
C VAL A 335 26.71 12.05 -3.28
N GLN A 336 27.88 11.43 -3.48
CA GLN A 336 28.08 10.00 -3.25
C GLN A 336 27.74 9.60 -1.82
N ALA A 337 28.25 10.35 -0.84
CA ALA A 337 27.98 10.07 0.58
C ALA A 337 26.48 10.17 0.93
N ILE A 338 25.75 11.12 0.35
CA ILE A 338 24.31 11.26 0.58
C ILE A 338 23.53 10.12 -0.08
N VAL A 339 23.88 9.74 -1.31
CA VAL A 339 23.24 8.62 -2.02
C VAL A 339 23.53 7.28 -1.32
N ASP A 340 24.77 7.06 -0.86
CA ASP A 340 25.15 5.85 -0.12
C ASP A 340 24.39 5.71 1.20
N GLY A 341 24.02 6.82 1.82
CA GLY A 341 23.21 6.88 3.04
C GLY A 341 21.70 6.96 2.81
N MET A 342 21.23 6.97 1.56
CA MET A 342 19.81 7.08 1.23
C MET A 342 19.04 5.80 1.62
N PRO A 343 17.81 5.90 2.14
CA PRO A 343 16.95 4.75 2.36
C PRO A 343 16.78 3.91 1.10
N ARG A 344 16.86 2.59 1.25
CA ARG A 344 16.59 1.65 0.16
C ARG A 344 15.12 1.29 0.12
N PHE A 345 14.47 1.61 -1.00
CA PHE A 345 13.07 1.31 -1.25
C PHE A 345 12.90 0.21 -2.30
N HIS A 346 11.92 -0.67 -2.07
CA HIS A 346 11.57 -1.77 -2.97
C HIS A 346 10.27 -1.45 -3.72
N PRO A 347 10.31 -1.18 -5.03
CA PRO A 347 9.12 -0.83 -5.79
C PRO A 347 8.19 -2.04 -5.97
N VAL A 348 6.92 -1.87 -5.61
CA VAL A 348 5.89 -2.90 -5.71
C VAL A 348 4.63 -2.39 -6.39
N ILE A 349 3.83 -3.31 -6.93
CA ILE A 349 2.46 -3.08 -7.38
C ILE A 349 1.51 -3.75 -6.41
N MET A 350 0.51 -3.02 -5.95
CA MET A 350 -0.56 -3.58 -5.15
C MET A 350 -1.63 -4.17 -6.05
N PHE A 351 -1.85 -5.48 -5.94
CA PHE A 351 -2.99 -6.13 -6.56
C PHE A 351 -4.10 -6.28 -5.53
N ARG A 352 -5.32 -5.91 -5.94
CA ARG A 352 -6.54 -6.06 -5.16
C ARG A 352 -7.49 -7.02 -5.85
N PHE A 353 -8.11 -7.89 -5.07
CA PHE A 353 -9.21 -8.73 -5.50
C PHE A 353 -10.54 -8.11 -5.05
N CYS A 354 -11.48 -7.94 -5.98
CA CYS A 354 -12.81 -7.41 -5.69
C CYS A 354 -13.93 -8.29 -6.28
N GLU A 355 -14.84 -8.74 -5.43
CA GLU A 355 -16.00 -9.54 -5.85
C GLU A 355 -17.27 -8.69 -6.11
N ALA A 356 -17.29 -7.43 -5.64
CA ALA A 356 -18.47 -6.56 -5.63
C ALA A 356 -18.90 -6.03 -7.02
N LYS A 357 -18.13 -6.32 -8.09
CA LYS A 357 -18.35 -5.81 -9.46
C LYS A 357 -18.59 -4.27 -9.50
N CYS A 358 -17.89 -3.53 -8.63
CA CYS A 358 -17.98 -2.06 -8.48
C CYS A 358 -17.77 -1.34 -9.82
N HIS A 359 -16.92 -1.86 -10.71
CA HIS A 359 -16.66 -1.30 -12.04
C HIS A 359 -17.89 -1.17 -12.96
N THR A 360 -18.95 -1.94 -12.69
CA THR A 360 -20.19 -1.90 -13.50
C THR A 360 -21.20 -0.84 -13.05
N GLN A 361 -20.99 -0.21 -11.89
CA GLN A 361 -22.01 0.63 -11.24
C GLN A 361 -22.06 2.07 -11.77
N GLY A 362 -21.17 2.43 -12.71
CA GLY A 362 -21.05 3.79 -13.22
C GLY A 362 -20.48 4.77 -12.18
N VAL A 363 -19.77 5.81 -12.64
CA VAL A 363 -19.37 6.90 -11.76
C VAL A 363 -20.66 7.62 -11.33
N LEU A 364 -21.01 7.56 -10.05
CA LEU A 364 -22.12 8.38 -9.53
C LEU A 364 -21.82 9.85 -9.88
N PRO A 365 -22.79 10.60 -10.44
CA PRO A 365 -22.55 11.97 -10.92
C PRO A 365 -21.96 12.87 -9.83
N LEU A 366 -21.05 13.77 -10.25
CA LEU A 366 -20.32 14.76 -9.43
C LEU A 366 -21.21 15.76 -8.67
N ASP A 367 -22.51 15.79 -8.92
CA ASP A 367 -23.46 16.74 -8.33
C ASP A 367 -24.15 16.16 -7.08
N TYR A 368 -23.38 15.79 -6.06
CA TYR A 368 -23.93 15.58 -4.72
C TYR A 368 -23.52 16.75 -3.81
N PRO A 369 -24.47 17.43 -3.14
CA PRO A 369 -24.16 18.53 -2.25
C PRO A 369 -23.22 18.07 -1.14
N GLU A 370 -22.28 18.93 -0.77
CA GLU A 370 -21.18 18.76 0.21
C GLU A 370 -21.61 18.27 1.63
N ALA A 371 -22.90 18.03 1.84
CA ALA A 371 -23.49 17.64 3.12
C ALA A 371 -23.50 16.13 3.38
N ASP A 372 -23.03 15.29 2.44
CA ASP A 372 -23.21 13.83 2.54
C ASP A 372 -21.90 13.02 2.47
N LYS A 373 -20.86 13.50 3.17
CA LYS A 373 -19.61 12.77 3.38
C LYS A 373 -19.81 11.42 4.11
N ASP A 374 -20.97 11.23 4.75
CA ASP A 374 -21.34 9.99 5.45
C ASP A 374 -22.03 8.94 4.57
N HIS A 375 -22.51 9.29 3.36
CA HIS A 375 -23.38 8.39 2.61
C HIS A 375 -22.64 7.33 1.78
N ASP A 376 -21.44 7.62 1.24
CA ASP A 376 -20.57 6.58 0.63
C ASP A 376 -20.09 5.59 1.72
N PHE A 377 -19.93 6.03 2.98
CA PHE A 377 -19.50 5.18 4.10
C PHE A 377 -20.64 4.31 4.64
N ASN A 378 -21.82 4.90 4.91
CA ASN A 378 -22.96 4.19 5.49
C ASN A 378 -23.74 3.33 4.49
N TYR A 379 -23.74 3.66 3.19
CA TYR A 379 -24.47 2.86 2.19
C TYR A 379 -23.85 1.46 1.98
N TYR A 380 -22.53 1.34 2.12
CA TYR A 380 -21.81 0.08 1.95
C TYR A 380 -21.57 -0.67 3.27
N ALA A 381 -21.40 0.03 4.41
CA ALA A 381 -21.31 -0.60 5.73
C ALA A 381 -22.67 -1.08 6.27
N GLY A 382 -23.78 -0.46 5.84
CA GLY A 382 -25.13 -0.67 6.39
C GLY A 382 -25.98 -1.75 5.71
N ARG A 383 -25.55 -2.34 4.58
CA ARG A 383 -26.24 -3.51 4.01
C ARG A 383 -25.74 -4.77 4.69
N ASP A 384 -26.48 -5.19 5.71
CA ASP A 384 -26.63 -6.59 6.16
C ASP A 384 -25.38 -7.46 5.94
N VAL A 385 -24.46 -7.40 6.91
CA VAL A 385 -23.25 -8.26 7.05
C VAL A 385 -23.60 -9.76 7.02
N THR A 386 -24.88 -10.13 6.95
CA THR A 386 -25.39 -11.49 6.77
C THR A 386 -25.06 -12.12 5.41
N TYR A 387 -24.64 -11.34 4.41
CA TYR A 387 -24.12 -11.87 3.12
C TYR A 387 -22.60 -12.16 3.12
N LEU A 388 -21.87 -11.83 4.19
CA LEU A 388 -20.41 -11.99 4.28
C LEU A 388 -19.96 -13.40 4.72
N ASP A 389 -20.56 -14.44 4.15
CA ASP A 389 -19.98 -15.78 4.25
C ASP A 389 -19.81 -16.43 2.86
N PRO A 390 -18.90 -15.89 2.00
CA PRO A 390 -18.52 -16.55 0.75
C PRO A 390 -17.79 -17.89 0.99
N TYR A 391 -17.49 -18.24 2.24
CA TYR A 391 -16.82 -19.48 2.62
C TYR A 391 -17.74 -20.55 3.22
N LYS A 392 -19.02 -20.24 3.48
CA LYS A 392 -20.02 -21.20 3.97
C LYS A 392 -20.24 -22.37 3.01
N ASP A 393 -20.10 -22.11 1.72
CA ASP A 393 -20.21 -23.12 0.66
C ASP A 393 -18.87 -23.79 0.32
N VAL A 394 -17.75 -23.31 0.87
CA VAL A 394 -16.41 -23.91 0.73
C VAL A 394 -16.09 -24.81 1.93
N PHE A 395 -16.63 -24.52 3.11
CA PHE A 395 -16.56 -25.40 4.28
C PHE A 395 -17.80 -26.28 4.37
N ILE A 396 -17.68 -27.48 3.81
CA ILE A 396 -18.68 -28.55 3.94
C ILE A 396 -19.03 -28.76 5.42
N ARG A 397 -20.35 -28.74 5.66
CA ARG A 397 -21.07 -29.05 6.90
C ARG A 397 -20.33 -30.06 7.77
N CYS A 398 -19.88 -29.63 8.95
CA CYS A 398 -19.61 -30.55 10.05
C CYS A 398 -20.94 -30.83 10.77
N PRO A 399 -21.52 -32.05 10.70
CA PRO A 399 -22.76 -32.35 11.40
C PRO A 399 -22.42 -32.79 12.83
N ALA A 400 -22.22 -31.84 13.74
CA ALA A 400 -22.32 -32.13 15.16
C ALA A 400 -22.66 -30.86 15.96
N TYR A 401 -23.67 -31.01 16.82
CA TYR A 401 -24.13 -30.09 17.86
C TYR A 401 -25.17 -29.03 17.48
N HIS A 402 -26.43 -29.49 17.42
CA HIS A 402 -27.52 -28.75 18.04
C HIS A 402 -27.26 -28.63 19.55
N MET A 403 -26.97 -27.43 20.05
CA MET A 403 -27.33 -27.04 21.42
C MET A 403 -27.73 -25.57 21.46
N ASN A 404 -28.87 -25.34 22.12
CA ASN A 404 -29.51 -24.07 22.38
C ASN A 404 -28.54 -23.06 23.03
N ALA A 405 -28.50 -21.84 22.51
CA ALA A 405 -27.99 -20.67 23.20
C ALA A 405 -29.18 -19.80 23.65
N GLN A 406 -29.68 -20.05 24.87
CA GLN A 406 -30.31 -19.04 25.70
C GLN A 406 -29.33 -18.73 26.84
N HIS A 407 -29.14 -17.44 27.10
CA HIS A 407 -28.28 -16.83 28.12
C HIS A 407 -26.76 -16.94 27.89
N TYR A 408 -26.12 -15.84 27.48
CA TYR A 408 -25.45 -14.88 28.36
C TYR A 408 -25.15 -13.58 27.60
#